data_AF-A0ABD6VWK9-F1
#
_entry.id   AF-A0ABD6VWK9-F1
#
_cell.length_a   1.000
_cell.length_b   1.000
_cell.length_c   1.000
_cell.angle_alpha   90.00
_cell.angle_beta   90.00
_cell.angle_gamma   90.00
#
_symmetry.space_group_name_H-M   'P 1'
#
loop_
_entity.id
_entity.type
_entity.pdbx_description
1 polymer ?
#
loop_
_entity_poly.entity_id
_entity_poly.type
_entity_poly.pdbx_seq_one_letter_code
_entity_poly.pdbx_strand_id
1 'polypeptide(L)'
;MWGISCTNFSPAEIETQNRDLVKHADEFLTDPESGWEVFLEPEAIQLLSFWCRTPQQMRRFIRIILNAKNNLEKEHQALGVKINLGDDTLRTCLVSAESGRIVENRLRSLSCQIIQAIFLEHNLR
;
A
#
# COMPACT_ATOMS: atom_id res chain seq x y z
N MET A 1 -19.20 18.47 -14.14
CA MET A 1 -19.08 17.58 -12.97
C MET A 1 -19.88 16.33 -13.29
N TRP A 2 -19.24 15.28 -13.79
CA TRP A 2 -19.93 14.03 -14.15
C TRP A 2 -20.18 13.23 -12.86
N GLY A 3 -21.41 13.26 -12.36
CA GLY A 3 -21.82 12.48 -11.20
C GLY A 3 -22.13 11.04 -11.61
N ILE A 4 -21.16 10.14 -11.51
CA ILE A 4 -21.43 8.71 -11.60
C ILE A 4 -22.10 8.31 -10.28
N SER A 5 -23.43 8.21 -10.28
CA SER A 5 -24.18 7.69 -9.14
C SER A 5 -24.13 6.17 -9.16
N CYS A 6 -23.57 5.54 -8.13
CA CYS A 6 -23.56 4.08 -7.97
C CYS A 6 -24.95 3.47 -7.74
N THR A 7 -26.02 4.27 -7.75
CA THR A 7 -27.42 3.84 -7.55
C THR A 7 -28.01 3.09 -8.74
N ASN A 8 -27.33 3.09 -9.89
CA ASN A 8 -27.85 2.51 -11.14
C ASN A 8 -27.37 1.08 -11.41
N PHE A 9 -26.49 0.53 -10.56
CA PHE A 9 -25.92 -0.80 -10.72
C PHE A 9 -26.47 -1.77 -9.67
N SER A 10 -26.69 -3.01 -10.08
CA SER A 10 -27.01 -4.08 -9.17
C SER A 10 -25.81 -4.40 -8.25
N PRO A 11 -26.05 -5.00 -7.07
CA PRO A 11 -24.97 -5.42 -6.19
C PRO A 11 -23.95 -6.36 -6.85
N ALA A 12 -24.38 -7.22 -7.78
CA ALA A 12 -23.51 -8.15 -8.50
C ALA A 12 -22.60 -7.44 -9.52
N GLU A 13 -23.13 -6.43 -10.21
CA GLU A 13 -22.33 -5.58 -11.10
C GLU A 13 -21.30 -4.78 -10.32
N ILE A 14 -21.69 -4.21 -9.17
CA ILE A 14 -20.77 -3.49 -8.28
C ILE A 14 -19.67 -4.42 -7.75
N GLU A 15 -20.00 -5.64 -7.32
CA GLU A 15 -19.00 -6.60 -6.87
C GLU A 15 -18.04 -6.98 -8.00
N THR A 16 -18.57 -7.22 -9.21
CA THR A 16 -17.74 -7.54 -10.38
C THR A 16 -16.78 -6.39 -10.70
N GLN A 17 -17.27 -5.15 -10.71
CA GLN A 17 -16.44 -3.96 -10.93
C GLN A 17 -15.40 -3.77 -9.83
N ASN A 18 -15.77 -3.98 -8.56
CA ASN A 18 -14.83 -3.88 -7.44
C ASN A 18 -13.71 -4.92 -7.54
N ARG A 19 -14.04 -6.15 -7.93
CA ARG A 19 -13.06 -7.23 -8.11
C ARG A 19 -12.11 -6.93 -9.26
N ASP A 20 -12.63 -6.40 -10.36
CA ASP A 20 -11.83 -6.00 -11.51
C ASP A 20 -10.85 -4.87 -11.16
N LEU A 21 -11.36 -3.78 -10.56
CA LEU A 21 -10.54 -2.65 -10.10
C LEU A 21 -9.48 -3.06 -9.08
N VAL A 22 -9.77 -3.99 -8.18
CA VAL A 22 -8.77 -4.45 -7.22
C VAL A 22 -7.72 -5.34 -7.89
N LYS A 23 -8.13 -6.19 -8.83
CA LYS A 23 -7.25 -7.13 -9.53
C LYS A 23 -6.23 -6.42 -10.41
N HIS A 24 -6.66 -5.34 -11.07
CA HIS A 24 -5.83 -4.54 -11.98
C HIS A 24 -5.26 -3.29 -11.28
N ALA A 25 -5.08 -3.36 -9.96
CA ALA A 25 -4.62 -2.23 -9.16
C ALA A 25 -3.20 -1.77 -9.48
N ASP A 26 -2.33 -2.70 -9.84
CA ASP A 26 -0.96 -2.43 -10.27
C ASP A 26 -0.93 -1.57 -11.53
N GLU A 27 -1.78 -1.88 -12.51
CA GLU A 27 -1.82 -1.18 -13.81
C GLU A 27 -2.07 0.32 -13.65
N PHE A 28 -2.97 0.74 -12.75
CA PHE A 28 -3.25 2.17 -12.57
C PHE A 28 -2.45 2.85 -11.45
N LEU A 29 -1.98 2.10 -10.44
CA LEU A 29 -1.15 2.68 -9.37
C LEU A 29 0.33 2.82 -9.77
N THR A 30 0.75 2.12 -10.83
CA THR A 30 2.11 2.22 -11.39
C THR A 30 2.17 2.94 -12.74
N ASP A 31 1.04 3.42 -13.26
CA ASP A 31 0.96 4.11 -14.54
C ASP A 31 1.87 5.37 -14.54
N PRO A 32 2.91 5.41 -15.39
CA PRO A 32 3.81 6.56 -15.51
C PRO A 32 3.09 7.84 -15.98
N GLU A 33 1.97 7.72 -16.69
CA GLU A 33 1.16 8.86 -17.16
C GLU A 33 0.21 9.39 -16.09
N SER A 34 0.06 8.69 -14.96
CA SER A 34 -0.84 9.08 -13.87
C SER A 34 -0.39 10.38 -13.17
N GLY A 35 0.87 10.77 -13.31
CA GLY A 35 1.48 11.92 -12.64
C GLY A 35 1.78 11.68 -11.15
N TRP A 36 1.59 10.46 -10.66
CA TRP A 36 1.96 10.04 -9.30
C TRP A 36 3.33 9.36 -9.33
N GLU A 37 4.15 9.65 -8.32
CA GLU A 37 5.38 8.88 -8.11
C GLU A 37 4.99 7.44 -7.71
N VAL A 38 5.49 6.47 -8.47
CA VAL A 38 5.29 5.04 -8.16
C VAL A 38 5.89 4.77 -6.78
N PHE A 39 5.02 4.49 -5.82
CA PHE A 39 5.41 4.37 -4.41
C PHE A 39 5.51 2.91 -3.94
N LEU A 40 5.09 1.95 -4.76
CA LEU A 40 5.22 0.51 -4.51
C LEU A 40 5.48 -0.19 -5.84
N GLU A 41 6.29 -1.24 -5.79
CA GLU A 41 6.48 -2.14 -6.92
C GLU A 41 5.15 -2.83 -7.31
N PRO A 42 4.93 -3.11 -8.62
CA PRO A 42 3.72 -3.78 -9.10
C PRO A 42 3.39 -5.07 -8.34
N GLU A 43 4.39 -5.90 -8.00
CA GLU A 43 4.19 -7.13 -7.26
C GLU A 43 3.69 -6.89 -5.83
N ALA A 44 4.11 -5.81 -5.19
CA ALA A 44 3.63 -5.43 -3.86
C ALA A 44 2.16 -4.97 -3.92
N ILE A 45 1.79 -4.23 -4.97
CA ILE A 45 0.40 -3.83 -5.22
C ILE A 45 -0.47 -5.06 -5.52
N GLN A 46 0.03 -6.00 -6.32
CA GLN A 46 -0.67 -7.24 -6.61
C GLN A 46 -0.86 -8.10 -5.37
N LEU A 47 0.11 -8.14 -4.44
CA LEU A 47 -0.08 -8.79 -3.14
C LEU A 47 -1.19 -8.13 -2.31
N LEU A 48 -1.25 -6.79 -2.28
CA LEU A 48 -2.33 -6.06 -1.62
C LEU A 48 -3.70 -6.40 -2.20
N SER A 49 -3.78 -6.67 -3.51
CA SER A 49 -5.03 -7.04 -4.18
C SER A 49 -5.67 -8.31 -3.60
N PHE A 50 -4.88 -9.30 -3.16
CA PHE A 50 -5.41 -10.53 -2.57
C PHE A 50 -6.14 -10.31 -1.25
N TRP A 51 -5.80 -9.23 -0.52
CA TRP A 51 -6.44 -8.89 0.75
C TRP A 51 -7.57 -7.87 0.61
N CYS A 52 -7.79 -7.36 -0.59
CA CYS A 52 -8.82 -6.40 -0.90
C CYS A 52 -9.96 -7.07 -1.68
N ARG A 53 -11.19 -6.69 -1.35
CA ARG A 53 -12.38 -6.99 -2.16
C ARG A 53 -12.97 -5.74 -2.78
N THR A 54 -12.63 -4.56 -2.25
CA THR A 54 -13.11 -3.29 -2.77
C THR A 54 -11.97 -2.26 -2.91
N PRO A 55 -12.11 -1.28 -3.82
CA PRO A 55 -11.16 -0.17 -3.95
C PRO A 55 -11.00 0.63 -2.65
N GLN A 56 -12.05 0.71 -1.82
CA GLN A 56 -11.97 1.39 -0.53
C GLN A 56 -11.07 0.66 0.47
N GLN A 57 -11.06 -0.68 0.45
CA GLN A 57 -10.13 -1.48 1.26
C GLN A 57 -8.68 -1.27 0.79
N MET A 58 -8.45 -1.31 -0.52
CA MET A 58 -7.15 -1.01 -1.12
C MET A 58 -6.64 0.37 -0.69
N ARG A 59 -7.48 1.41 -0.84
CA ARG A 59 -7.17 2.77 -0.40
C ARG A 59 -6.83 2.85 1.09
N ARG A 60 -7.49 2.06 1.94
CA ARG A 60 -7.19 2.00 3.38
C ARG A 60 -5.80 1.42 3.64
N PHE A 61 -5.43 0.33 2.98
CA PHE A 61 -4.08 -0.24 3.10
C PHE A 61 -3.00 0.73 2.62
N ILE A 62 -3.18 1.33 1.45
CA ILE A 62 -2.26 2.34 0.92
C ILE A 62 -2.07 3.50 1.92
N ARG A 63 -3.16 4.02 2.49
CA ARG A 63 -3.08 5.08 3.50
C ARG A 63 -2.32 4.66 4.76
N ILE A 64 -2.49 3.41 5.21
CA ILE A 64 -1.75 2.89 6.37
C ILE A 64 -0.24 2.86 6.06
N ILE A 65 0.14 2.36 4.89
CA ILE A 65 1.54 2.28 4.44
C ILE A 65 2.15 3.68 4.33
N LEU A 66 1.47 4.62 3.69
CA LEU A 66 1.96 6.00 3.53
C LEU A 66 2.04 6.76 4.86
N ASN A 67 1.07 6.56 5.76
CA ASN A 67 1.13 7.18 7.09
C ASN A 67 2.29 6.62 7.92
N ALA A 68 2.52 5.31 7.84
CA ALA A 68 3.66 4.66 8.46
C ALA A 68 4.99 5.25 7.97
N LYS A 69 5.17 5.35 6.64
CA LYS A 69 6.33 6.03 6.03
C LYS A 69 6.52 7.43 6.60
N ASN A 70 5.48 8.26 6.47
CA ASN A 70 5.55 9.67 6.86
C ASN A 70 5.82 9.87 8.35
N ASN A 71 5.29 9.01 9.22
CA ASN A 71 5.56 9.09 10.66
C ASN A 71 7.03 8.80 10.97
N LEU A 72 7.61 7.83 10.28
CA LEU A 72 8.96 7.40 10.57
C LEU A 72 10.02 8.33 9.98
N GLU A 73 9.77 8.90 8.79
CA GLU A 73 10.58 10.02 8.27
C GLU A 73 10.54 11.22 9.22
N LYS A 74 9.39 11.50 9.86
CA LYS A 74 9.27 12.57 10.87
C LYS A 74 10.02 12.24 12.16
N GLU A 75 9.88 11.04 12.69
CA GLU A 75 10.58 10.59 13.90
C GLU A 75 12.11 10.64 13.72
N HIS A 76 12.58 10.36 12.50
CA HIS A 76 14.00 10.35 12.16
C HIS A 76 14.43 11.56 11.31
N GLN A 77 13.67 12.66 11.36
CA GLN A 77 13.93 13.85 10.53
C GLN A 77 15.33 14.43 10.76
N ALA A 78 15.82 14.40 12.01
CA ALA A 78 17.16 14.89 12.38
C ALA A 78 18.29 14.11 11.68
N LEU A 79 18.02 12.88 11.24
CA LEU A 79 18.96 11.97 10.61
C LEU A 79 18.86 12.05 9.07
N GLY A 80 17.97 12.90 8.55
CA GLY A 80 17.80 13.14 7.11
C GLY A 80 17.23 11.95 6.34
N VAL A 81 16.59 10.99 7.04
CA VAL A 81 16.19 9.74 6.41
C VAL A 81 14.96 9.91 5.52
N LYS A 82 15.08 9.36 4.31
CA LYS A 82 14.00 9.16 3.37
C LYS A 82 13.82 7.67 3.14
N ILE A 83 12.59 7.20 3.29
CA ILE A 83 12.25 5.79 3.12
C ILE A 83 11.85 5.56 1.67
N ASN A 84 12.57 4.68 1.00
CA ASN A 84 12.15 4.15 -0.29
C ASN A 84 11.21 2.96 -0.05
N LEU A 85 9.96 3.08 -0.48
CA LEU A 85 8.96 2.02 -0.34
C LEU A 85 9.04 0.96 -1.47
N GLY A 86 9.79 1.23 -2.53
CA GLY A 86 10.07 0.29 -3.62
C GLY A 86 11.18 -0.72 -3.30
N ASP A 87 11.83 -0.60 -2.14
CA ASP A 87 12.90 -1.52 -1.74
C ASP A 87 12.32 -2.89 -1.28
N ASP A 88 13.06 -3.97 -1.53
CA ASP A 88 12.63 -5.38 -1.40
C ASP A 88 12.12 -5.77 0.01
N THR A 89 12.45 -4.95 1.00
CA THR A 89 12.11 -5.16 2.40
C THR A 89 10.60 -5.08 2.67
N LEU A 90 9.86 -4.22 1.94
CA LEU A 90 8.39 -4.14 2.06
C LEU A 90 7.71 -5.38 1.50
N ARG A 91 8.19 -5.85 0.35
CA ARG A 91 7.71 -7.09 -0.29
C ARG A 91 7.87 -8.29 0.64
N THR A 92 9.03 -8.42 1.28
CA THR A 92 9.32 -9.48 2.26
C THR A 92 8.27 -9.51 3.38
N CYS A 93 7.84 -8.35 3.84
CA CYS A 93 6.91 -8.25 4.96
C CYS A 93 5.46 -8.50 4.55
N LEU A 94 5.06 -8.06 3.36
CA LEU A 94 3.77 -8.36 2.76
C LEU A 94 3.59 -9.87 2.54
N VAL A 95 4.61 -10.55 1.99
CA VAL A 95 4.56 -12.00 1.71
C VAL A 95 4.49 -12.84 3.00
N SER A 96 5.08 -12.37 4.10
CA SER A 96 5.13 -13.10 5.38
C SER A 96 3.81 -13.21 6.15
N ALA A 97 2.72 -12.59 5.68
CA ALA A 97 1.49 -12.43 6.45
C ALA A 97 0.33 -13.28 5.89
N GLU A 98 -0.17 -14.21 6.71
CA GLU A 98 -1.19 -15.22 6.32
C GLU A 98 -2.63 -14.68 6.16
N SER A 99 -2.93 -13.44 6.57
CA SER A 99 -4.29 -12.88 6.47
C SER A 99 -4.31 -11.35 6.46
N GLY A 100 -5.26 -10.72 5.76
CA GLY A 100 -5.40 -9.25 5.68
C GLY A 100 -5.56 -8.54 7.04
N ARG A 101 -6.12 -9.19 8.06
CA ARG A 101 -6.16 -8.66 9.44
C ARG A 101 -4.80 -8.71 10.13
N ILE A 102 -4.03 -9.77 9.87
CA ILE A 102 -2.66 -9.92 10.36
C ILE A 102 -1.79 -8.89 9.64
N VAL A 103 -2.00 -8.64 8.34
CA VAL A 103 -1.36 -7.58 7.57
C VAL A 103 -1.72 -6.20 8.12
N GLU A 104 -2.97 -5.89 8.46
CA GLU A 104 -3.29 -4.55 9.03
C GLU A 104 -2.61 -4.34 10.39
N ASN A 105 -2.63 -5.34 11.27
CA ASN A 105 -1.97 -5.27 12.58
C ASN A 105 -0.44 -5.29 12.46
N ARG A 106 0.12 -6.10 11.56
CA ARG A 106 1.54 -6.12 11.22
C ARG A 106 1.94 -4.83 10.54
N LEU A 107 1.22 -4.28 9.57
CA LEU A 107 1.51 -2.97 8.99
C LEU A 107 1.36 -1.82 9.99
N ARG A 108 0.63 -1.97 11.10
CA ARG A 108 0.62 -1.00 12.20
C ARG A 108 1.77 -1.21 13.21
N SER A 109 2.29 -2.44 13.33
CA SER A 109 3.32 -2.83 14.31
C SER A 109 4.73 -2.90 13.68
N LEU A 110 4.84 -3.57 12.54
CA LEU A 110 6.01 -3.69 11.67
C LEU A 110 6.31 -2.43 10.86
N SER A 111 5.35 -1.53 10.60
CA SER A 111 5.70 -0.22 10.04
C SER A 111 6.70 0.52 10.92
N CYS A 112 6.60 0.39 12.23
CA CYS A 112 7.62 0.92 13.14
C CYS A 112 8.89 0.05 13.12
N GLN A 113 8.79 -1.28 13.14
CA GLN A 113 9.97 -2.16 13.32
C GLN A 113 10.80 -2.42 12.05
N ILE A 114 10.18 -2.67 10.90
CA ILE A 114 10.88 -2.89 9.62
C ILE A 114 11.59 -1.62 9.20
N ILE A 115 10.89 -0.48 9.31
CA ILE A 115 11.45 0.78 8.88
C ILE A 115 12.52 1.26 9.90
N GLN A 116 12.40 0.95 11.20
CA GLN A 116 13.52 1.09 12.14
C GLN A 116 14.70 0.18 11.81
N ALA A 117 14.46 -1.06 11.38
CA ALA A 117 15.53 -1.98 10.95
C ALA A 117 16.25 -1.46 9.68
N ILE A 118 15.51 -0.98 8.68
CA ILE A 118 16.07 -0.33 7.48
C ILE A 118 16.84 0.94 7.86
N PHE A 119 16.28 1.76 8.76
CA PHE A 119 16.94 2.95 9.28
C PHE A 119 18.29 2.59 9.94
N LEU A 120 18.32 1.57 10.79
CA LEU A 120 19.52 1.14 11.51
C LEU A 120 20.55 0.45 10.61
N GLU A 121 20.13 -0.35 9.63
CA GLU A 121 21.05 -1.03 8.72
C GLU A 121 21.70 -0.09 7.69
N HIS A 122 20.98 0.93 7.21
CA HIS A 122 21.48 1.85 6.19
C HIS A 122 22.12 3.14 6.71
N ASN A 123 21.89 3.57 7.96
CA ASN A 123 22.46 4.82 8.50
C ASN A 123 23.53 4.64 9.61
N LEU A 124 23.84 3.40 10.02
CA LEU A 124 24.92 3.10 10.98
C LEU A 124 26.11 2.36 10.35
N ARG A 125 26.21 2.35 9.02
CA ARG A 125 27.43 1.98 8.27
C ARG A 125 27.96 3.21 7.56
#